data_AF-A0A090QYV5-F1
#
_entry.id   AF-A0A090QYV5-F1
#
_cell.length_a   1.000
_cell.length_b   1.000
_cell.length_c   1.000
_cell.angle_alpha   90.00
_cell.angle_beta   90.00
_cell.angle_gamma   90.00
#
_symmetry.space_group_name_H-M   'P 1'
#
loop_
_entity.id
_entity.type
_entity.pdbx_description
1 polymer ?
#
loop_
_entity_poly.entity_id
_entity_poly.type
_entity_poly.pdbx_seq_one_letter_code
_entity_poly.pdbx_strand_id
1 'polypeptide(L)'
;MAGKIPRSFIDDLISRHDIVDIVDARVKLKKQGKNFGACCPFHNEKTPSFSVSQEKQFYHCFGCGAHGNVLDFVMEFDRLEFVEAIEELASQVGLDVPREEGTGGGQPAARSKEKLGLYDMMGQISQFYQSQLRTQKGRWRLITSKAVACRAKLSRNLGSALCRISGIWYAPALAAITRHKKRW
;
A
#
# COMPACT_ATOMS: atom_id res chain seq x y z
N MET A 1 -18.09 2.18 -8.06
CA MET A 1 -17.62 1.29 -9.15
C MET A 1 -16.85 2.15 -10.13
N ALA A 2 -15.64 1.73 -10.51
CA ALA A 2 -14.79 2.52 -11.41
C ALA A 2 -15.53 2.74 -12.74
N GLY A 3 -15.62 4.01 -13.16
CA GLY A 3 -16.22 4.39 -14.44
C GLY A 3 -15.56 3.61 -15.57
N LYS A 4 -16.35 3.15 -16.53
CA LYS A 4 -15.85 2.36 -17.65
C LYS A 4 -14.95 3.26 -18.49
N ILE A 5 -13.69 2.84 -18.64
CA ILE A 5 -12.77 3.45 -19.59
C ILE A 5 -13.01 2.74 -20.93
N PRO A 6 -13.19 3.48 -22.05
CA PRO A 6 -13.43 2.85 -23.34
C PRO A 6 -12.24 1.98 -23.76
N ARG A 7 -12.51 0.77 -24.27
CA ARG A 7 -11.45 -0.19 -24.65
C ARG A 7 -10.53 0.37 -25.74
N SER A 8 -11.08 1.11 -26.69
CA SER A 8 -10.31 1.78 -27.74
C SER A 8 -9.24 2.73 -27.20
N PHE A 9 -9.54 3.44 -26.10
CA PHE A 9 -8.56 4.32 -25.47
C PHE A 9 -7.42 3.55 -24.81
N ILE A 10 -7.71 2.37 -24.25
CA ILE A 10 -6.70 1.49 -23.66
C ILE A 10 -5.76 0.96 -24.75
N ASP A 11 -6.32 0.50 -25.87
CA ASP A 11 -5.54 0.00 -27.01
C ASP A 11 -4.68 1.12 -27.62
N ASP A 12 -5.23 2.32 -27.77
CA ASP A 12 -4.51 3.52 -28.22
C ASP A 12 -3.37 3.88 -27.25
N LEU A 13 -3.60 3.81 -25.94
CA LEU A 13 -2.54 4.06 -24.95
C LEU A 13 -1.42 3.03 -25.07
N ILE A 14 -1.75 1.73 -25.16
CA ILE A 14 -0.74 0.68 -25.29
C ILE A 14 0.06 0.85 -26.57
N SER A 15 -0.58 1.20 -27.70
CA SER A 15 0.11 1.37 -28.98
C SER A 15 1.04 2.59 -29.04
N ARG A 16 0.81 3.61 -28.21
CA ARG A 16 1.64 4.83 -28.17
C ARG A 16 2.89 4.69 -27.30
N HIS A 17 2.92 3.70 -26.41
CA HIS A 17 4.05 3.48 -25.51
C HIS A 17 4.94 2.35 -26.03
N ASP A 18 6.26 2.57 -26.01
CA ASP A 18 7.21 1.48 -26.16
C ASP A 18 7.46 0.84 -24.80
N ILE A 19 7.24 -0.47 -24.71
CA ILE A 19 7.54 -1.25 -23.52
C ILE A 19 9.01 -1.17 -23.11
N VAL A 20 9.93 -1.02 -24.06
CA VAL A 20 11.36 -0.95 -23.77
C VAL A 20 11.66 0.30 -22.95
N ASP A 21 11.09 1.45 -23.30
CA ASP A 21 11.33 2.73 -22.62
C ASP A 21 10.78 2.71 -21.18
N ILE A 22 9.58 2.16 -21.00
CA ILE A 22 8.91 2.08 -19.69
C ILE A 22 9.66 1.16 -18.73
N VAL A 23 10.20 0.05 -19.25
CA VAL A 23 10.99 -0.90 -18.48
C VAL A 23 12.39 -0.35 -18.22
N ASP A 24 13.06 0.25 -19.21
CA ASP A 24 14.44 0.75 -19.07
C ASP A 24 14.55 1.85 -18.01
N ALA A 25 13.51 2.67 -17.88
CA ALA A 25 13.40 3.68 -16.82
C ALA A 25 13.45 3.09 -15.40
N ARG A 26 13.04 1.83 -15.21
CA ARG A 26 12.95 1.15 -13.91
C ARG A 26 14.04 0.10 -13.71
N VAL A 27 14.34 -0.66 -14.76
CA VAL A 27 15.29 -1.78 -14.74
C VAL A 27 16.27 -1.59 -15.89
N LYS A 28 17.57 -1.58 -15.59
CA LYS A 28 18.62 -1.44 -16.61
C LYS A 28 18.57 -2.59 -17.61
N LEU A 29 18.15 -2.31 -18.84
CA LEU A 29 18.10 -3.31 -19.89
C LEU A 29 19.45 -3.43 -20.59
N LYS A 30 19.80 -4.65 -21.00
CA LYS A 30 20.93 -4.93 -21.89
C LYS A 30 20.40 -5.46 -23.21
N LYS A 31 20.82 -4.85 -24.32
CA LYS A 31 20.45 -5.31 -25.66
C LYS A 31 21.10 -6.65 -25.96
N GLN A 32 20.29 -7.66 -26.31
CA GLN A 32 20.72 -9.00 -26.72
C GLN A 32 20.10 -9.34 -28.09
N GLY A 33 20.78 -8.91 -29.15
CA GLY A 33 20.30 -9.06 -30.52
C GLY A 33 19.06 -8.20 -30.78
N LYS A 34 17.92 -8.85 -31.04
CA LYS A 34 16.62 -8.19 -31.28
C LYS A 34 15.83 -7.87 -30.02
N ASN A 35 16.09 -8.61 -28.94
CA ASN A 35 15.38 -8.46 -27.68
C ASN A 35 16.28 -7.78 -26.63
N PHE A 36 15.68 -7.36 -25.53
CA PHE A 36 16.36 -6.78 -24.40
C PHE A 36 16.28 -7.72 -23.21
N GLY A 37 17.40 -7.93 -22.52
CA GLY A 37 17.53 -8.83 -21.38
C GLY A 37 17.85 -8.06 -20.10
N ALA A 38 17.25 -8.49 -18.97
CA ALA A 38 17.56 -7.98 -17.64
C ALA A 38 17.37 -9.04 -16.55
N CYS A 39 17.76 -8.69 -15.32
CA CYS A 39 17.34 -9.43 -14.13
C CYS A 39 15.88 -9.07 -13.81
N CYS A 40 15.08 -10.06 -13.43
CA CYS A 40 13.68 -9.83 -13.14
C CYS A 40 13.50 -8.98 -11.87
N PRO A 41 12.63 -7.94 -11.88
CA PRO A 41 12.32 -7.18 -10.67
C PRO A 41 11.32 -7.89 -9.74
N PHE A 42 10.54 -8.84 -10.26
CA PHE A 42 9.44 -9.48 -9.53
C PHE A 42 9.91 -10.61 -8.61
N HIS A 43 11.05 -11.23 -8.90
CA HIS A 43 11.62 -12.29 -8.09
C HIS A 43 13.15 -12.17 -8.05
N ASN A 44 13.75 -12.56 -6.93
CA ASN A 44 15.18 -12.34 -6.72
C ASN A 44 16.01 -13.47 -7.35
N GLU A 45 16.37 -13.27 -8.61
CA GLU A 45 17.20 -14.19 -9.40
C GLU A 45 18.54 -13.52 -9.79
N LYS A 46 19.63 -14.30 -9.75
CA LYS A 46 20.97 -13.81 -10.11
C LYS A 46 21.24 -13.84 -11.61
N THR A 47 20.55 -14.69 -12.35
CA THR A 47 20.64 -14.82 -13.80
C THR A 47 19.66 -13.88 -14.51
N PRO A 48 20.00 -13.39 -15.72
CA PRO A 48 19.09 -12.53 -16.48
C PRO A 48 18.06 -13.39 -17.23
N SER A 49 16.91 -13.64 -16.62
CA SER A 49 15.78 -14.38 -17.23
C SER A 49 14.63 -13.51 -17.73
N PHE A 50 14.74 -12.19 -17.61
CA PHE A 50 13.71 -11.26 -18.08
C PHE A 50 14.02 -10.83 -19.51
N SER A 51 13.10 -11.08 -20.44
CA SER A 51 13.21 -10.71 -21.85
C SER A 51 12.09 -9.77 -22.27
N VAL A 52 12.45 -8.69 -22.97
CA VAL A 52 11.52 -7.72 -23.55
C VAL A 52 11.70 -7.71 -25.07
N SER A 53 10.60 -7.79 -25.81
CA SER A 53 10.61 -7.75 -27.26
C SER A 53 10.01 -6.44 -27.77
N GLN A 54 10.82 -5.62 -28.43
CA GLN A 54 10.38 -4.33 -28.97
C GLN A 54 9.42 -4.49 -30.17
N GLU A 55 9.65 -5.49 -31.04
CA GLU A 55 8.79 -5.72 -32.22
C GLU A 55 7.37 -6.12 -31.82
N LYS A 56 7.23 -6.91 -30.75
CA LYS A 56 5.95 -7.47 -30.30
C LYS A 56 5.35 -6.77 -29.08
N GLN A 57 6.05 -5.79 -28.51
CA GLN A 57 5.59 -4.96 -27.39
C GLN A 57 5.13 -5.73 -26.14
N PHE A 58 5.82 -6.83 -25.81
CA PHE A 58 5.52 -7.64 -24.61
C PHE A 58 6.80 -7.99 -23.85
N TYR A 59 6.62 -8.30 -22.56
CA TYR A 59 7.67 -8.86 -21.71
C TYR A 59 7.36 -10.29 -21.31
N HIS A 60 8.41 -11.06 -21.07
CA HIS A 60 8.29 -12.41 -20.52
C HIS A 60 9.49 -12.73 -19.63
N CYS A 61 9.22 -13.27 -18.45
CA CYS A 61 10.23 -13.76 -17.54
C CYS A 61 10.23 -15.28 -17.49
N PHE A 62 11.35 -15.90 -17.87
CA PHE A 62 11.48 -17.36 -17.87
C PHE A 62 11.59 -17.99 -16.47
N GLY A 63 11.93 -17.19 -15.45
CA GLY A 63 12.06 -17.67 -14.07
C GLY A 63 10.73 -17.76 -13.33
N CYS A 64 9.91 -16.70 -13.40
CA CYS A 64 8.63 -16.62 -12.68
C CYS A 64 7.40 -16.82 -13.56
N GLY A 65 7.54 -16.82 -14.88
CA GLY A 65 6.41 -16.89 -15.82
C GLY A 65 5.61 -15.59 -15.94
N ALA A 66 6.08 -14.49 -15.33
CA ALA A 66 5.45 -13.18 -15.49
C ALA A 66 5.53 -12.75 -16.95
N HIS A 67 4.39 -12.35 -17.50
CA HIS A 67 4.24 -11.92 -18.88
C HIS A 67 3.12 -10.90 -18.97
N GLY A 68 3.19 -10.03 -19.96
CA GLY A 68 2.16 -9.03 -20.17
C GLY A 68 2.62 -7.91 -21.09
N ASN A 69 1.74 -6.92 -21.20
CA ASN A 69 1.99 -5.69 -21.93
C ASN A 69 2.55 -4.60 -20.99
N VAL A 70 2.72 -3.40 -21.53
CA VAL A 70 3.14 -2.21 -20.77
C VAL A 70 2.28 -1.98 -19.53
N LEU A 71 0.96 -2.12 -19.67
CA LEU A 71 0.02 -1.90 -18.58
C LEU A 71 0.20 -2.92 -17.45
N ASP A 72 0.31 -4.21 -17.79
CA ASP A 72 0.51 -5.28 -16.81
C ASP A 72 1.83 -5.09 -16.05
N PHE A 73 2.87 -4.65 -16.74
CA PHE A 73 4.16 -4.36 -16.13
C PHE A 73 4.05 -3.23 -15.08
N VAL A 74 3.42 -2.11 -15.43
CA VAL A 74 3.23 -0.97 -14.51
C VAL A 74 2.37 -1.36 -13.32
N MET A 75 1.29 -2.10 -13.54
CA MET A 75 0.44 -2.59 -12.46
C MET A 75 1.22 -3.48 -11.47
N GLU A 76 1.98 -4.45 -11.96
CA GLU A 76 2.69 -5.39 -11.08
C GLU A 76 3.91 -4.74 -10.42
N PHE A 77 4.64 -3.87 -11.13
CA PHE A 77 5.85 -3.24 -10.62
C PHE A 77 5.54 -2.15 -9.60
N ASP A 78 4.61 -1.25 -9.93
CA ASP A 78 4.22 -0.14 -9.05
C ASP A 78 3.10 -0.54 -8.06
N ARG A 79 2.54 -1.75 -8.19
CA ARG A 79 1.42 -2.28 -7.38
C ARG A 79 0.20 -1.36 -7.42
N LEU A 80 -0.06 -0.81 -8.59
CA LEU A 80 -1.15 0.12 -8.84
C LEU A 80 -2.41 -0.62 -9.28
N GLU A 81 -3.56 -0.06 -8.93
CA GLU A 81 -4.84 -0.51 -9.46
C GLU A 81 -4.94 -0.15 -10.95
N PHE A 82 -5.77 -0.88 -11.70
CA PHE A 82 -5.92 -0.72 -13.16
C PHE A 82 -6.16 0.74 -13.60
N VAL A 83 -6.99 1.48 -12.86
CA VAL A 83 -7.31 2.87 -13.19
C VAL A 83 -6.11 3.79 -12.93
N GLU A 84 -5.38 3.56 -11.84
CA GLU A 84 -4.20 4.35 -11.47
C GLU A 84 -3.06 4.13 -12.47
N ALA A 85 -2.87 2.88 -12.92
CA ALA A 85 -1.89 2.55 -13.96
C ALA A 85 -2.20 3.23 -15.30
N ILE A 86 -3.48 3.33 -15.68
CA ILE A 86 -3.90 4.06 -16.88
C ILE A 86 -3.66 5.57 -16.72
N GLU A 87 -3.97 6.15 -15.56
CA GLU A 87 -3.71 7.56 -15.26
C GLU A 87 -2.21 7.88 -15.32
N GLU A 88 -1.36 7.00 -14.81
CA GLU A 88 0.10 7.14 -14.85
C GLU A 88 0.61 7.13 -16.31
N LEU A 89 0.20 6.14 -17.11
CA LEU A 89 0.57 6.06 -18.53
C LEU A 89 0.03 7.25 -19.34
N ALA A 90 -1.21 7.67 -19.07
CA ALA A 90 -1.80 8.81 -19.75
C ALA A 90 -1.08 10.13 -19.39
N SER A 91 -0.64 10.28 -18.13
CA SER A 91 0.12 11.43 -17.66
C SER A 91 1.47 11.57 -18.37
N GLN A 92 2.13 10.45 -18.70
CA GLN A 92 3.39 10.45 -19.43
C GLN A 92 3.24 10.95 -20.88
N VAL A 93 2.09 10.73 -21.51
CA VAL A 93 1.78 11.21 -22.88
C VAL A 93 1.06 12.56 -22.86
N GLY A 94 0.68 13.07 -21.68
CA GLY A 94 -0.10 14.29 -21.53
C GLY A 94 -1.53 14.16 -22.07
N LEU A 95 -2.14 12.97 -21.97
CA LEU A 95 -3.51 12.72 -22.39
C LEU A 95 -4.45 12.75 -21.19
N ASP A 96 -5.59 13.43 -21.32
CA ASP A 96 -6.68 13.31 -20.36
C ASP A 96 -7.39 11.96 -20.55
N VAL A 97 -7.56 11.22 -19.46
CA VAL A 97 -8.27 9.93 -19.46
C VAL A 97 -9.78 10.19 -19.53
N PRO A 98 -10.46 9.86 -20.64
CA PRO A 98 -11.91 10.01 -20.72
C PRO A 98 -12.56 8.97 -19.81
N ARG A 99 -13.11 9.43 -18.68
CA ARG A 99 -13.91 8.60 -17.78
C ARG A 99 -15.37 8.77 -18.19
N GLU A 100 -15.98 7.74 -18.76
CA GLU A 100 -17.43 7.78 -18.98
C GLU A 100 -18.10 7.94 -17.61
N GLU A 101 -18.77 9.08 -17.44
CA GLU A 101 -19.54 9.40 -16.25
C GLU A 101 -20.75 8.45 -16.19
N GLY A 102 -20.54 7.22 -15.73
CA GLY A 102 -21.63 6.42 -15.21
C GLY A 102 -22.18 7.13 -13.99
N THR A 103 -23.25 7.92 -14.14
CA THR A 103 -24.16 8.43 -13.08
C THR A 103 -23.56 8.38 -11.67
N GLY A 104 -22.57 9.23 -11.42
CA GLY A 104 -21.75 9.17 -10.22
C GLY A 104 -20.43 9.93 -10.31
N GLY A 105 -20.36 10.96 -11.17
CA GLY A 105 -19.25 11.91 -11.28
C GLY A 105 -19.11 12.75 -10.02
N GLY A 106 -18.67 12.13 -8.93
CA GLY A 106 -18.21 12.83 -7.74
C GLY A 106 -16.79 13.33 -7.99
N GLN A 107 -16.66 14.62 -8.27
CA GLN A 107 -15.41 15.39 -8.19
C GLN A 107 -14.54 14.91 -7.00
N PRO A 108 -13.19 14.98 -7.08
CA PRO A 108 -12.31 14.64 -5.95
C PRO A 108 -12.68 15.39 -4.64
N ALA A 109 -13.37 16.53 -4.74
CA ALA A 109 -13.95 17.28 -3.63
C ALA A 109 -15.14 16.60 -2.90
N ALA A 110 -15.94 15.77 -3.60
CA ALA A 110 -17.09 15.08 -3.01
C ALA A 110 -16.67 13.83 -2.21
N ARG A 111 -15.74 13.04 -2.77
CA ARG A 111 -15.17 11.86 -2.09
C ARG A 111 -14.34 12.24 -0.86
N SER A 112 -13.67 13.39 -0.91
CA SER A 112 -12.98 13.95 0.26
C SER A 112 -13.96 14.45 1.32
N LYS A 113 -15.08 15.09 0.96
CA LYS A 113 -16.17 15.46 1.89
C LYS A 113 -16.81 14.25 2.58
N GLU A 114 -17.09 13.16 1.86
CA GLU A 114 -17.60 11.93 2.47
C GLU A 114 -16.58 11.29 3.42
N LYS A 115 -15.29 11.24 3.02
CA LYS A 115 -14.22 10.78 3.90
C LYS A 115 -14.12 11.64 5.17
N LEU A 116 -14.20 12.97 5.04
CA LEU A 116 -14.21 13.91 6.17
C LEU A 116 -15.36 13.62 7.14
N GLY A 117 -16.57 13.34 6.65
CA GLY A 117 -17.71 12.96 7.49
C GLY A 117 -17.52 11.62 8.20
N LEU A 118 -16.90 10.63 7.54
CA LEU A 118 -16.58 9.34 8.15
C LEU A 118 -15.56 9.47 9.29
N TYR A 119 -14.50 10.27 9.08
CA TYR A 119 -13.49 10.53 10.11
C TYR A 119 -14.05 11.30 11.30
N ASP A 120 -14.97 12.24 11.06
CA ASP A 120 -15.65 12.97 12.13
C ASP A 120 -16.51 12.05 13.00
N MET A 121 -17.30 11.17 12.37
CA MET A 121 -18.08 10.13 13.07
C MET A 121 -17.18 9.19 13.88
N MET A 122 -16.04 8.75 13.33
CA MET A 122 -15.06 7.95 14.07
C MET A 122 -14.46 8.70 15.25
N GLY A 123 -14.25 10.02 15.11
CA GLY A 123 -13.83 10.91 16.19
C GLY A 123 -14.85 10.96 17.33
N GLN A 124 -16.13 11.14 17.00
CA GLN A 124 -17.22 11.15 17.98
C GLN A 124 -17.35 9.82 18.72
N ILE A 125 -17.25 8.69 18.00
CA ILE A 125 -17.25 7.34 18.58
C ILE A 125 -16.06 7.16 19.55
N SER A 126 -14.86 7.58 19.16
CA SER A 126 -13.66 7.51 20.00
C SER A 126 -13.82 8.32 21.29
N GLN A 127 -14.35 9.54 21.20
CA GLN A 127 -14.61 10.38 22.37
C GLN A 127 -15.68 9.76 23.29
N PHE A 128 -16.74 9.19 22.72
CA PHE A 128 -17.77 8.49 23.48
C PHE A 128 -17.15 7.32 24.27
N TYR A 129 -16.38 6.44 23.63
CA TYR A 129 -15.73 5.32 24.31
C TYR A 129 -14.69 5.77 25.35
N GLN A 130 -13.93 6.84 25.10
CA GLN A 130 -13.02 7.41 26.10
C GLN A 130 -13.75 7.92 27.34
N SER A 131 -14.92 8.54 27.16
CA SER A 131 -15.75 9.01 28.28
C SER A 131 -16.35 7.84 29.06
N GLN A 132 -16.80 6.79 28.39
CA GLN A 132 -17.33 5.58 29.02
C GLN A 132 -16.25 4.85 29.83
N LEU A 133 -15.02 4.74 29.31
CA LEU A 133 -13.89 4.13 30.04
C LEU A 133 -13.48 4.93 31.29
N ARG A 134 -13.75 6.24 31.33
CA ARG A 134 -13.50 7.09 32.51
C ARG A 134 -14.59 6.98 33.58
N THR A 135 -15.81 6.62 33.19
CA THR A 135 -17.00 6.78 34.04
C THR A 135 -17.56 5.44 34.53
N GLN A 136 -17.50 4.38 33.72
CA GLN A 136 -17.95 3.06 34.13
C GLN A 136 -16.99 2.45 35.15
N LYS A 137 -17.56 1.90 36.22
CA LYS A 137 -16.92 1.04 37.23
C LYS A 137 -16.26 -0.17 36.56
N GLY A 138 -15.09 0.09 36.01
CA GLY A 138 -14.20 -0.83 35.34
C GLY A 138 -12.79 -0.39 35.66
N ARG A 139 -12.51 -0.25 36.96
CA ARG A 139 -11.16 -0.42 37.52
C ARG A 139 -10.73 -1.87 37.26
N TRP A 140 -10.65 -2.29 36.00
CA TRP A 140 -9.66 -3.27 35.61
C TRP A 140 -8.34 -2.53 35.72
N ARG A 141 -7.83 -2.59 36.95
CA ARG A 141 -6.43 -2.76 37.27
C ARG A 141 -5.53 -2.07 36.26
N LEU A 142 -4.97 -0.95 36.68
CA LEU A 142 -3.61 -0.57 36.34
C LEU A 142 -2.74 -1.86 36.43
N ILE A 143 -2.63 -2.61 35.33
CA ILE A 143 -1.48 -3.46 35.04
C ILE A 143 -0.46 -2.56 34.34
N THR A 144 -0.23 -1.41 34.95
CA THR A 144 1.00 -0.63 34.87
C THR A 144 1.25 -0.08 36.26
N SER A 145 1.34 -0.97 37.24
CA SER A 145 2.24 -0.74 38.38
C SER A 145 3.68 -0.75 37.83
N LYS A 146 4.05 0.30 37.11
CA LYS A 146 5.38 0.84 36.81
C LYS A 146 5.29 1.73 35.56
N ALA A 147 5.87 2.92 35.67
CA ALA A 147 5.87 4.03 34.70
C ALA A 147 4.53 4.80 34.71
N VAL A 148 4.40 6.03 35.21
CA VAL A 148 5.34 7.14 35.20
C VAL A 148 4.99 8.07 36.38
N ALA A 149 5.94 8.29 37.27
CA ALA A 149 5.98 9.51 38.08
C ALA A 149 7.44 9.96 38.14
N CYS A 150 7.91 10.53 37.03
CA CYS A 150 9.10 11.35 37.02
C CYS A 150 8.74 12.66 37.73
N ARG A 151 8.96 12.72 39.05
CA ARG A 151 8.98 13.98 39.80
C ARG A 151 9.81 13.81 41.05
N ALA A 152 11.10 14.11 40.97
CA ALA A 152 11.82 14.92 41.94
C ALA A 152 13.33 14.91 41.66
N LYS A 153 13.84 16.12 41.41
CA LYS A 153 15.15 16.62 41.84
C LYS A 153 16.41 15.90 41.33
N LEU A 154 16.88 16.45 40.21
CA LEU A 154 18.28 16.85 40.00
C LEU A 154 18.97 17.24 41.32
N SER A 155 19.94 16.44 41.77
CA SER A 155 21.08 16.89 42.58
C SER A 155 21.98 15.70 42.96
N ARG A 156 23.14 15.68 42.30
CA ARG A 156 24.44 15.13 42.76
C ARG A 156 24.71 13.63 42.53
N ASN A 157 25.44 13.40 41.44
CA ASN A 157 26.79 12.81 41.43
C ASN A 157 26.90 11.29 41.72
N LEU A 158 27.05 10.49 40.65
CA LEU A 158 28.19 9.60 40.34
C LEU A 158 27.75 8.43 39.42
N GLY A 159 28.54 8.17 38.37
CA GLY A 159 28.82 6.81 37.90
C GLY A 159 27.91 6.23 36.83
N SER A 160 28.40 6.29 35.59
CA SER A 160 28.10 5.44 34.42
C SER A 160 27.30 4.13 34.64
N ALA A 161 26.24 3.95 33.87
CA ALA A 161 25.92 2.67 33.21
C ALA A 161 24.83 2.86 32.14
N LEU A 162 25.20 2.70 30.89
CA LEU A 162 24.27 2.40 29.80
C LEU A 162 23.56 1.08 30.12
N CYS A 163 22.23 1.05 30.08
CA CYS A 163 21.50 -0.20 29.95
C CYS A 163 20.31 -0.01 28.99
N ARG A 164 20.58 -0.31 27.72
CA ARG A 164 19.60 -0.68 26.69
C ARG A 164 19.10 -2.09 27.03
N ILE A 165 17.86 -2.46 26.69
CA ILE A 165 17.50 -3.80 26.16
C ILE A 165 16.02 -3.84 25.70
N SER A 166 15.86 -4.22 24.42
CA SER A 166 14.75 -4.93 23.72
C SER A 166 13.29 -4.51 23.99
N GLY A 167 12.47 -4.06 23.03
CA GLY A 167 12.35 -4.56 21.66
C GLY A 167 11.50 -5.82 21.61
N ILE A 168 10.17 -5.71 21.78
CA ILE A 168 9.13 -6.64 21.29
C ILE A 168 7.80 -5.85 21.23
N TRP A 169 7.16 -5.88 20.07
CA TRP A 169 5.77 -5.45 19.87
C TRP A 169 4.84 -6.60 20.28
N TYR A 170 3.71 -6.30 20.94
CA TYR A 170 2.70 -7.32 21.24
C TYR A 170 1.33 -6.92 20.69
N ALA A 171 0.80 -7.77 19.81
CA ALA A 171 -0.57 -7.75 19.29
C ALA A 171 -1.28 -9.02 19.79
N PRO A 172 -2.37 -8.92 20.58
CA PRO A 172 -3.15 -10.08 20.92
C PRO A 172 -4.36 -10.20 19.97
N ALA A 173 -4.23 -11.09 18.99
CA ALA A 173 -5.35 -11.72 18.31
C ALA A 173 -5.74 -13.01 19.07
N LEU A 174 -7.04 -13.24 19.21
CA LEU A 174 -7.76 -14.50 19.48
C LEU A 174 -7.19 -15.50 20.51
N ALA A 175 -7.95 -15.73 21.60
CA ALA A 175 -8.48 -17.04 22.01
C ALA A 175 -8.74 -17.13 23.53
N ALA A 176 -9.99 -17.42 23.91
CA ALA A 176 -10.42 -18.17 25.12
C ALA A 176 -11.96 -18.12 25.18
N ILE A 177 -12.70 -18.99 24.50
CA ILE A 177 -13.05 -20.37 24.90
C ILE A 177 -13.52 -20.48 26.35
N THR A 178 -14.85 -20.46 26.48
CA THR A 178 -15.74 -21.30 27.31
C THR A 178 -15.55 -21.38 28.83
N ARG A 179 -16.72 -21.35 29.49
CA ARG A 179 -17.17 -22.24 30.59
C ARG A 179 -17.10 -21.62 32.00
N HIS A 180 -18.27 -21.21 32.50
CA HIS A 180 -18.76 -21.35 33.89
C HIS A 180 -20.20 -20.81 33.90
N LYS A 181 -21.29 -21.59 33.83
CA LYS A 181 -21.88 -22.51 34.82
C LYS A 181 -21.80 -22.02 36.29
N LYS A 182 -22.86 -21.35 36.74
CA LYS A 182 -23.77 -21.68 37.87
C LYS A 182 -24.15 -20.48 38.75
N ARG A 183 -25.46 -20.43 39.09
CA ARG A 183 -26.10 -19.87 40.31
C ARG A 183 -26.20 -18.33 40.33
N TRP A 184 -27.36 -17.69 40.39
CA TRP A 184 -28.66 -18.00 40.98
C TRP A 184 -29.81 -17.68 40.02
#